data_AF-A0A9E3EJZ0-F1
#
_entry.id   AF-A0A9E3EJZ0-F1
#
_cell.length_a   1.000
_cell.length_b   1.000
_cell.length_c   1.000
_cell.angle_alpha   90.00
_cell.angle_beta   90.00
_cell.angle_gamma   90.00
#
_symmetry.space_group_name_H-M   'P 1'
#
loop_
_entity.id
_entity.type
_entity.pdbx_description
1 polymer ?
#
loop_
_entity_poly.entity_id
_entity_poly.type
_entity_poly.pdbx_seq_one_letter_code
_entity_poly.pdbx_strand_id
1 'polypeptide(L)'
;VETDWLPFPFTMNWHFTRPGKISFEKDEPFCFITLLQDKPLEEVQVVQRSLESEPDLYGQYEAWVRHRSEFNKRIFRQEPEAVKTAWQRFYFKGEMPDEAQTKVEGHVNKRRLQAPRLGR
;
A
#
# COMPACT_ATOMS: atom_id res chain seq x y z
N VAL A 1 1.47 -7.97 -1.15
CA VAL A 1 0.56 -9.08 -1.54
C VAL A 1 -0.17 -9.48 -0.28
N GLU A 2 -1.48 -9.71 -0.33
CA GLU A 2 -2.25 -10.21 0.82
C GLU A 2 -2.33 -11.72 0.70
N THR A 3 -1.60 -12.43 1.56
CA THR A 3 -1.60 -13.90 1.66
C THR A 3 -0.88 -14.33 2.93
N ASP A 4 -1.28 -15.47 3.48
CA ASP A 4 -0.63 -16.21 4.56
C ASP A 4 0.48 -17.16 4.04
N TRP A 5 0.61 -17.33 2.73
CA TRP A 5 1.53 -18.29 2.10
C TRP A 5 2.24 -17.70 0.87
N LEU A 6 3.57 -17.80 0.81
CA LEU A 6 4.36 -17.23 -0.30
C LEU A 6 5.74 -17.90 -0.45
N PRO A 7 5.93 -18.89 -1.36
CA PRO A 7 7.18 -19.63 -1.52
C PRO A 7 8.16 -18.98 -2.51
N PHE A 8 7.71 -17.95 -3.22
CA PHE A 8 8.44 -17.22 -4.26
C PHE A 8 8.70 -15.77 -3.82
N PRO A 9 9.74 -15.09 -4.32
CA PRO A 9 9.97 -13.68 -4.01
C PRO A 9 8.80 -12.82 -4.51
N PHE A 10 8.30 -11.94 -3.64
CA PHE A 10 7.33 -10.90 -4.03
C PHE A 10 8.04 -9.61 -4.42
N THR A 11 7.43 -8.84 -5.31
CA THR A 11 7.91 -7.49 -5.65
C THR A 11 7.45 -6.48 -4.61
N MET A 12 8.41 -5.81 -3.96
CA MET A 12 8.13 -4.55 -3.28
C MET A 12 8.00 -3.45 -4.34
N ASN A 13 6.86 -2.75 -4.33
CA ASN A 13 6.54 -1.75 -5.35
C ASN A 13 6.81 -0.36 -4.79
N TRP A 14 7.82 0.31 -5.34
CA TRP A 14 8.27 1.63 -4.88
C TRP A 14 7.70 2.75 -5.74
N HIS A 15 7.13 3.78 -5.11
CA HIS A 15 6.70 5.00 -5.78
C HIS A 15 7.68 6.15 -5.52
N PHE A 16 8.74 6.21 -6.33
CA PHE A 16 9.71 7.30 -6.28
C PHE A 16 9.15 8.53 -7.02
N THR A 17 9.16 9.69 -6.35
CA THR A 17 8.53 10.93 -6.85
C THR A 17 9.43 11.77 -7.76
N ARG A 18 10.64 11.29 -8.04
CA ARG A 18 11.67 11.91 -8.91
C ARG A 18 12.57 10.80 -9.48
N PRO A 19 13.16 10.97 -10.68
CA PRO A 19 14.30 10.16 -11.09
C PRO A 19 15.53 10.41 -10.21
N GLY A 20 16.38 9.40 -10.12
CA GLY A 20 17.62 9.43 -9.36
C GLY A 20 18.28 8.05 -9.35
N LYS A 21 19.47 7.96 -8.76
CA LYS A 21 20.04 6.68 -8.32
C LYS A 21 19.61 6.43 -6.88
N ILE A 22 19.35 5.17 -6.56
CA ILE A 22 18.97 4.73 -5.22
C ILE A 22 19.88 3.58 -4.86
N SER A 23 20.61 3.75 -3.76
CA SER A 23 21.43 2.76 -3.09
C SER A 23 20.88 2.60 -1.68
N PHE A 24 21.01 1.39 -1.14
CA PHE A 24 20.82 1.13 0.29
C PHE A 24 22.14 0.58 0.80
N GLU A 25 22.64 1.14 1.90
CA GLU A 25 23.87 0.65 2.53
C GLU A 25 23.62 -0.67 3.26
N LYS A 26 24.70 -1.38 3.58
CA LYS A 26 24.60 -2.61 4.37
C LYS A 26 23.94 -2.28 5.73
N ASP A 27 22.96 -3.08 6.10
CA ASP A 27 22.16 -2.97 7.33
C ASP A 27 21.23 -1.71 7.38
N GLU A 28 21.04 -1.00 6.27
CA GLU A 28 20.07 0.11 6.18
C GLU A 28 18.60 -0.40 6.12
N PRO A 29 17.67 0.15 6.92
CA PRO A 29 16.26 -0.27 6.92
C PRO A 29 15.50 0.27 5.70
N PHE A 30 15.66 -0.42 4.56
CA PHE A 30 15.09 0.01 3.28
C PHE A 30 13.56 -0.15 3.16
N CYS A 31 12.89 -0.94 4.00
CA CYS A 31 11.43 -1.11 3.99
C CYS A 31 10.84 -1.44 5.36
N PHE A 32 9.51 -1.35 5.47
CA PHE A 32 8.74 -1.81 6.65
C PHE A 32 7.78 -2.92 6.24
N ILE A 33 7.68 -3.98 7.06
CA ILE A 33 6.78 -5.11 6.84
C ILE A 33 5.79 -5.18 8.02
N THR A 34 4.56 -4.73 7.78
CA THR A 34 3.46 -4.92 8.73
C THR A 34 2.86 -6.30 8.53
N LEU A 35 2.88 -7.14 9.57
CA LEU A 35 2.09 -8.36 9.62
C LEU A 35 0.70 -8.05 10.17
N LEU A 36 -0.35 -8.50 9.48
CA LEU A 36 -1.75 -8.33 9.86
C LEU A 36 -2.47 -9.67 9.66
N GLN A 37 -3.42 -10.00 10.53
CA GLN A 37 -4.33 -11.11 10.28
C GLN A 37 -5.28 -10.74 9.15
N ASP A 38 -5.50 -11.65 8.21
CA ASP A 38 -6.09 -11.34 6.91
C ASP A 38 -7.63 -11.40 6.94
N LYS A 39 -8.19 -12.45 7.56
CA LYS A 39 -9.64 -12.69 7.68
C LYS A 39 -10.37 -11.64 8.53
N PRO A 40 -9.85 -11.17 9.70
CA PRO A 40 -10.53 -10.14 10.48
C PRO A 40 -10.76 -8.82 9.75
N LEU A 41 -10.02 -8.53 8.66
CA LEU A 41 -10.26 -7.35 7.83
C LEU A 41 -11.64 -7.38 7.16
N GLU A 42 -12.20 -8.56 6.90
CA GLU A 42 -13.53 -8.72 6.30
C GLU A 42 -14.66 -8.29 7.27
N GLU A 43 -14.38 -8.26 8.58
CA GLU A 43 -15.30 -7.80 9.63
C GLU A 43 -15.25 -6.26 9.84
N VAL A 44 -14.24 -5.57 9.32
CA VAL A 44 -14.01 -4.13 9.57
C VAL A 44 -14.95 -3.24 8.75
N GLN A 45 -15.98 -2.71 9.41
CA GLN A 45 -16.83 -1.65 8.87
C GLN A 45 -16.15 -0.27 8.98
N VAL A 46 -15.54 0.22 7.90
CA VAL A 46 -15.06 1.62 7.84
C VAL A 46 -16.24 2.59 7.95
N VAL A 47 -16.10 3.64 8.76
CA VAL A 47 -17.08 4.73 8.89
C VAL A 47 -16.44 6.05 8.45
N GLN A 48 -17.05 6.71 7.46
CA GLN A 48 -16.61 8.01 6.95
C GLN A 48 -17.44 9.14 7.61
N ARG A 49 -16.78 10.13 8.21
CA ARG A 49 -17.39 11.37 8.74
C ARG A 49 -16.86 12.60 8.02
N SER A 50 -17.50 13.76 8.19
CA SER A 50 -16.85 15.03 7.85
C SER A 50 -15.75 15.32 8.88
N LEU A 51 -14.60 15.84 8.41
CA LEU A 51 -13.54 16.32 9.29
C LEU A 51 -14.02 17.48 10.19
N GLU A 52 -15.02 18.23 9.72
CA GLU A 52 -15.64 19.36 10.43
C GLU A 52 -16.42 18.93 11.69
N SER A 53 -16.74 17.64 11.83
CA SER A 53 -17.40 17.12 13.05
C SER A 53 -16.48 17.07 14.27
N GLU A 54 -15.16 17.12 14.07
CA GLU A 54 -14.16 17.04 15.13
C GLU A 54 -13.24 18.30 15.06
N PRO A 55 -13.66 19.45 15.62
CA PRO A 55 -13.01 20.76 15.38
C PRO A 55 -11.52 20.81 15.70
N ASP A 56 -11.07 20.13 16.76
CA ASP A 56 -9.66 20.08 17.15
C ASP A 56 -8.79 19.37 16.09
N LEU A 57 -9.34 18.35 15.43
CA LEU A 57 -8.66 17.63 14.35
C LEU A 57 -8.68 18.44 13.04
N TYR A 58 -9.78 19.17 12.78
CA TYR A 58 -9.87 20.11 11.66
C TYR A 58 -8.83 21.23 11.77
N GLY A 59 -8.69 21.86 12.93
CA GLY A 59 -7.69 22.93 13.16
C GLY A 59 -6.23 22.44 13.01
N GLN A 60 -5.94 21.20 13.45
CA GLN A 60 -4.65 20.54 13.21
C GLN A 60 -4.40 20.28 11.72
N TYR A 61 -5.42 19.82 10.98
CA TYR A 61 -5.35 19.62 9.53
C TYR A 61 -5.08 20.94 8.78
N GLU A 62 -5.80 22.02 9.11
CA GLU A 62 -5.54 23.34 8.49
C GLU A 62 -4.10 23.83 8.72
N ALA A 63 -3.57 23.66 9.95
CA ALA A 63 -2.19 23.99 10.26
C ALA A 63 -1.21 23.19 9.39
N TRP A 64 -1.43 21.87 9.27
CA TRP A 64 -0.65 21.01 8.38
C TRP A 64 -0.74 21.43 6.91
N VAL A 65 -1.94 21.76 6.38
CA VAL A 65 -2.13 22.21 4.99
C VAL A 65 -1.29 23.46 4.70
N ARG A 66 -1.28 24.45 5.61
CA ARG A 66 -0.45 25.67 5.47
C ARG A 66 1.04 25.31 5.31
N HIS A 67 1.59 24.49 6.22
CA HIS A 67 2.99 24.06 6.14
C HIS A 67 3.28 23.22 4.89
N ARG A 68 2.37 22.30 4.52
CA ARG A 68 2.54 21.38 3.39
C ARG A 68 2.53 22.12 2.04
N SER A 69 1.74 23.19 1.93
CA SER A 69 1.69 24.09 0.77
C SER A 69 3.03 24.82 0.58
N GLU A 70 3.56 25.47 1.64
CA GLU A 70 4.84 26.18 1.59
C GLU A 70 6.05 25.26 1.32
N PHE A 71 5.95 23.99 1.71
CA PHE A 71 6.93 22.96 1.31
C PHE A 71 6.81 22.60 -0.17
N ASN A 72 5.60 22.33 -0.67
CA ASN A 72 5.37 21.93 -2.06
C ASN A 72 5.78 23.00 -3.09
N LYS A 73 5.62 24.30 -2.76
CA LYS A 73 6.12 25.41 -3.59
C LYS A 73 7.62 25.33 -3.89
N ARG A 74 8.41 24.65 -3.04
CA ARG A 74 9.87 24.49 -3.17
C ARG A 74 10.27 23.26 -3.99
N ILE A 75 9.32 22.38 -4.33
CA ILE A 75 9.57 21.05 -4.89
C ILE A 75 9.47 21.00 -6.43
N PHE A 76 8.77 21.94 -7.07
CA PHE A 76 8.57 21.96 -8.53
C PHE A 76 9.80 22.43 -9.33
N ARG A 77 10.68 21.47 -9.62
CA ARG A 77 11.68 21.47 -10.71
C ARG A 77 11.77 20.00 -11.17
N GLN A 78 11.17 19.64 -12.31
CA GLN A 78 10.85 18.26 -12.71
C GLN A 78 11.63 17.80 -13.96
N GLU A 79 11.74 16.48 -14.16
CA GLU A 79 11.42 15.72 -15.40
C GLU A 79 11.55 14.17 -15.15
N PRO A 80 10.92 13.25 -15.94
CA PRO A 80 10.82 11.76 -15.72
C PRO A 80 11.69 10.92 -16.71
N GLU A 81 11.67 9.58 -16.94
CA GLU A 81 11.00 8.32 -16.47
C GLU A 81 12.14 7.33 -15.97
N ALA A 82 12.12 5.99 -15.74
CA ALA A 82 11.25 4.80 -15.96
C ALA A 82 11.25 4.23 -17.43
N VAL A 83 10.84 3.00 -17.86
CA VAL A 83 10.34 1.68 -17.32
C VAL A 83 10.48 0.59 -18.45
N LYS A 84 9.97 -0.68 -18.57
CA LYS A 84 9.02 -1.67 -17.93
C LYS A 84 9.31 -3.09 -18.56
N THR A 85 9.20 -4.26 -17.88
CA THR A 85 9.05 -5.61 -18.55
C THR A 85 8.37 -6.71 -17.70
N ALA A 86 7.75 -7.69 -18.38
CA ALA A 86 6.97 -8.89 -17.97
C ALA A 86 7.03 -9.45 -16.51
N TRP A 87 5.84 -9.78 -15.97
CA TRP A 87 5.64 -10.62 -14.77
C TRP A 87 4.91 -11.92 -15.10
N GLN A 88 5.41 -13.05 -14.58
CA GLN A 88 4.61 -14.26 -14.37
C GLN A 88 3.89 -14.17 -13.01
N ARG A 89 2.60 -14.52 -12.95
CA ARG A 89 1.68 -14.09 -11.87
C ARG A 89 1.15 -15.23 -10.99
N PHE A 90 1.99 -16.18 -10.58
CA PHE A 90 1.59 -17.33 -9.75
C PHE A 90 0.91 -16.89 -8.43
N TYR A 91 1.54 -15.95 -7.70
CA TYR A 91 0.98 -15.33 -6.48
C TYR A 91 -0.39 -14.68 -6.66
N PHE A 92 -0.71 -14.19 -7.86
CA PHE A 92 -2.00 -13.56 -8.12
C PHE A 92 -3.11 -14.62 -8.18
N LYS A 93 -2.81 -15.77 -8.78
CA LYS A 93 -3.77 -16.86 -8.99
C LYS A 93 -3.92 -17.80 -7.78
N GLY A 94 -2.97 -17.81 -6.85
CA GLY A 94 -2.91 -18.81 -5.76
C GLY A 94 -2.37 -20.16 -6.24
N GLU A 95 -1.48 -20.13 -7.24
CA GLU A 95 -0.87 -21.32 -7.84
C GLU A 95 0.55 -21.54 -7.30
N MET A 96 0.88 -22.80 -7.01
CA MET A 96 2.26 -23.25 -6.80
C MET A 96 3.04 -23.17 -8.12
N PRO A 97 4.37 -22.96 -8.08
CA PRO A 97 5.23 -23.07 -9.26
C PRO A 97 5.57 -24.52 -9.64
N ASP A 98 5.18 -25.48 -8.79
CA ASP A 98 5.32 -26.93 -8.98
C ASP A 98 3.92 -27.54 -9.17
N GLU A 99 3.76 -28.44 -10.13
CA GLU A 99 2.45 -28.95 -10.58
C GLU A 99 1.78 -29.90 -9.56
N ALA A 100 2.53 -30.33 -8.54
CA ALA A 100 2.14 -31.39 -7.61
C ALA A 100 1.23 -30.97 -6.44
N GLN A 101 0.89 -29.69 -6.26
CA GLN A 101 0.08 -29.23 -5.12
C GLN A 101 -1.14 -28.39 -5.51
N THR A 102 -2.27 -28.74 -4.88
CA THR A 102 -3.57 -28.07 -5.01
C THR A 102 -3.47 -26.57 -4.69
N LYS A 103 -4.37 -25.76 -5.27
CA LYS A 103 -4.52 -24.35 -4.92
C LYS A 103 -4.65 -24.18 -3.40
N VAL A 104 -3.97 -23.18 -2.85
CA VAL A 104 -3.97 -22.91 -1.42
C VAL A 104 -5.40 -22.55 -0.96
N GLU A 105 -5.89 -23.33 0.00
CA GLU A 105 -7.25 -23.20 0.52
C GLU A 105 -7.42 -21.86 1.25
N GLY A 106 -8.41 -21.07 0.83
CA GLY A 106 -8.63 -19.73 1.36
C GLY A 106 -7.83 -18.61 0.69
N HIS A 107 -7.06 -18.86 -0.38
CA HIS A 107 -6.38 -17.79 -1.12
C HIS A 107 -7.38 -16.82 -1.79
N VAL A 108 -7.39 -15.55 -1.36
CA VAL A 108 -8.28 -14.49 -1.89
C VAL A 108 -7.51 -13.49 -2.75
N ASN A 109 -7.89 -13.34 -4.02
CA ASN A 109 -7.39 -12.28 -4.88
C ASN A 109 -8.40 -11.11 -4.95
N LYS A 110 -7.94 -9.87 -4.72
CA LYS A 110 -8.77 -8.65 -4.63
C LYS A 110 -9.88 -8.75 -3.57
N ARG A 111 -9.51 -9.08 -2.32
CA ARG A 111 -10.42 -9.13 -1.16
C ARG A 111 -11.40 -7.96 -1.17
N ARG A 112 -12.68 -8.27 -0.95
CA ARG A 112 -13.77 -7.29 -0.92
C ARG A 112 -14.10 -6.97 0.54
N LEU A 113 -13.61 -5.82 0.99
CA LEU A 113 -13.96 -5.27 2.29
C LEU A 113 -15.38 -4.67 2.25
N GLN A 114 -15.96 -4.43 3.43
CA GLN A 114 -17.26 -3.80 3.58
C GLN A 114 -17.25 -2.38 2.99
N ALA A 115 -18.34 -1.98 2.34
CA ALA A 115 -18.46 -0.64 1.76
C ALA A 115 -18.45 0.42 2.89
N PRO A 116 -17.72 1.55 2.75
CA PRO A 116 -17.66 2.57 3.79
C PRO A 116 -19.05 3.10 4.16
N ARG A 117 -19.40 3.05 5.44
CA ARG A 117 -20.66 3.58 5.95
C ARG A 117 -20.51 5.08 6.19
N LEU A 118 -21.46 5.88 5.71
CA LEU A 118 -21.56 7.28 6.14
C LEU A 118 -21.93 7.33 7.63
N GLY A 119 -21.05 7.95 8.41
CA GLY A 119 -21.34 8.41 9.75
C GLY A 119 -22.26 9.63 9.69
N ARG A 120 -23.12 9.74 10.70
CA ARG A 120 -23.67 11.03 11.15
C ARG A 120 -22.70 11.59 12.19
#